data_AF-A0A1V5TTB8-F1
#
_entry.id   AF-A0A1V5TTB8-F1
#
_cell.length_a   1.000
_cell.length_b   1.000
_cell.length_c   1.000
_cell.angle_alpha   90.00
_cell.angle_beta   90.00
_cell.angle_gamma   90.00
#
_symmetry.space_group_name_H-M   'P 1'
#
loop_
_entity.id
_entity.type
_entity.pdbx_description
1 polymer ?
#
loop_
_entity_poly.entity_id
_entity_poly.type
_entity_poly.pdbx_seq_one_letter_code
_entity_poly.pdbx_strand_id
1 'polypeptide(L)'
;MLILAAAIKWKLSFENKTVMVLVAAYSFILFTMLSKTLFFSARLLMKDTVNSIPAAALLGGGTALFVLSDFILLLSLFGGKDTRLMKNFNLITYFAAQVMLACSIIVL
;
A
#
# COMPACT_ATOMS: atom_id res chain seq x y z
N MET A 1 1.37 4.67 10.35
CA MET A 1 0.56 5.69 9.62
C MET A 1 0.48 7.06 10.28
N LEU A 2 0.45 7.16 11.61
CA LEU A 2 0.65 8.44 12.32
C LEU A 2 1.98 9.13 11.96
N ILE A 3 3.03 8.33 11.67
CA ILE A 3 4.33 8.81 11.17
C ILE A 3 4.22 9.41 9.76
N LEU A 4 3.29 8.91 8.93
CA LEU A 4 3.01 9.42 7.58
C LEU A 4 2.34 10.79 7.68
N ALA A 5 1.29 10.89 8.49
CA ALA A 5 0.63 12.16 8.80
C ALA A 5 1.58 13.16 9.46
N ALA A 6 2.50 12.70 10.32
CA ALA A 6 3.51 13.55 10.97
C ALA A 6 4.62 14.01 10.01
N ALA A 7 5.09 13.15 9.10
CA ALA A 7 6.07 13.52 8.05
C ALA A 7 5.48 14.51 7.05
N ILE A 8 4.20 14.33 6.71
CA ILE A 8 3.39 15.27 5.92
C ILE A 8 3.23 16.60 6.67
N LYS A 9 2.89 16.57 7.96
CA LYS A 9 2.77 17.76 8.83
C LYS A 9 4.07 18.56 8.98
N TRP A 10 5.24 17.91 8.87
CA TRP A 10 6.54 18.57 9.04
C TRP A 10 6.92 19.43 7.83
N LYS A 11 6.62 19.01 6.59
CA LYS A 11 7.06 19.74 5.38
C LYS A 11 5.95 20.39 4.58
N LEU A 12 4.71 19.94 4.73
CA LEU A 12 3.56 20.66 4.21
C LEU A 12 3.04 21.60 5.28
N SER A 13 3.37 22.87 5.11
CA SER A 13 2.46 23.94 5.54
C SER A 13 1.16 23.79 4.73
N PHE A 14 0.33 22.80 5.06
CA PHE A 14 -0.98 22.65 4.45
C PHE A 14 -1.88 23.75 5.03
N GLU A 15 -1.84 24.93 4.41
CA GLU A 15 -2.82 25.99 4.65
C GLU A 15 -4.27 25.49 4.38
N ASN A 16 -4.43 24.45 3.57
CA ASN A 16 -5.73 23.92 3.17
C ASN A 16 -6.16 22.68 3.98
N LYS A 17 -6.99 22.91 5.00
CA LYS A 17 -7.56 21.87 5.89
C LYS A 17 -8.27 20.74 5.14
N THR A 18 -8.87 21.01 3.98
CA THR A 18 -9.59 20.00 3.18
C THR A 18 -8.66 18.91 2.67
N VAL A 19 -7.47 19.27 2.18
CA VAL A 19 -6.50 18.31 1.65
C VAL A 19 -5.99 17.38 2.77
N MET A 20 -5.78 17.93 3.97
CA MET A 20 -5.35 17.15 5.13
C MET A 20 -6.38 16.07 5.51
N VAL A 21 -7.67 16.42 5.50
CA VAL A 21 -8.75 15.46 5.81
C VAL A 21 -8.79 14.34 4.76
N LEU A 22 -8.65 14.67 3.48
CA LEU A 22 -8.64 13.69 2.40
C LEU A 22 -7.44 12.72 2.51
N VAL A 23 -6.24 13.25 2.78
CA VAL A 23 -5.03 12.43 2.96
C VAL A 23 -5.14 11.53 4.20
N ALA A 24 -5.71 12.04 5.29
CA ALA A 24 -5.94 11.26 6.50
C ALA A 24 -6.98 10.15 6.26
N ALA A 25 -8.08 10.45 5.58
CA ALA A 25 -9.11 9.48 5.23
C ALA A 25 -8.56 8.39 4.30
N TYR A 26 -7.81 8.78 3.27
CA TYR A 26 -7.15 7.85 2.35
C TYR A 26 -6.15 6.94 3.07
N SER A 27 -5.31 7.53 3.94
CA SER A 27 -4.37 6.76 4.77
C SER A 27 -5.12 5.76 5.66
N PHE A 28 -6.20 6.19 6.32
CA PHE A 28 -7.01 5.30 7.14
C PHE A 28 -7.56 4.12 6.34
N ILE A 29 -8.10 4.38 5.13
CA ILE A 29 -8.58 3.32 4.23
C ILE A 29 -7.45 2.35 3.89
N LEU A 30 -6.28 2.83 3.46
CA LEU A 30 -5.12 1.99 3.16
C LEU A 30 -4.71 1.10 4.34
N PHE A 31 -4.69 1.66 5.55
CA PHE A 31 -4.38 0.89 6.75
C PHE A 31 -5.40 -0.22 7.00
N THR A 32 -6.70 0.11 6.92
CA THR A 32 -7.76 -0.88 7.14
C THR A 32 -7.74 -1.98 6.07
N MET A 33 -7.46 -1.63 4.81
CA MET A 33 -7.27 -2.63 3.74
C MET A 33 -6.10 -3.54 4.09
N LEU A 34 -4.91 -2.98 4.36
CA LEU A 34 -3.72 -3.75 4.69
C LEU A 34 -3.95 -4.70 5.86
N SER A 35 -4.51 -4.23 6.97
CA SER A 35 -4.78 -5.06 8.14
C SER A 35 -5.76 -6.20 7.82
N LYS A 36 -6.83 -5.92 7.08
CA LYS A 36 -7.81 -6.94 6.70
C LYS A 36 -7.22 -7.99 5.77
N THR A 37 -6.48 -7.60 4.74
CA THR A 37 -5.84 -8.54 3.81
C THR A 37 -4.74 -9.34 4.47
N LEU A 38 -3.93 -8.75 5.35
CA LEU A 38 -2.91 -9.52 6.09
C LEU A 38 -3.55 -10.54 7.04
N PHE A 39 -4.62 -10.15 7.74
CA PHE A 39 -5.38 -11.09 8.56
C PHE A 39 -5.99 -12.22 7.72
N PHE A 40 -6.54 -11.89 6.55
CA PHE A 40 -7.13 -12.89 5.66
C PHE A 40 -6.07 -13.81 5.03
N SER A 41 -4.92 -13.27 4.61
CA SER A 41 -3.76 -14.05 4.16
C SER A 41 -3.24 -14.99 5.24
N ALA A 42 -3.13 -14.53 6.49
CA ALA A 42 -2.73 -15.39 7.61
C ALA A 42 -3.72 -16.55 7.81
N ARG A 43 -5.03 -16.27 7.71
CA ARG A 43 -6.06 -17.31 7.76
C ARG A 43 -6.00 -18.28 6.58
N LEU A 44 -5.65 -17.80 5.39
CA LEU A 44 -5.43 -18.67 4.23
C LEU A 44 -4.26 -19.61 4.51
N LEU A 45 -3.13 -19.12 5.03
CA LEU A 45 -1.98 -19.98 5.38
C LEU A 45 -2.29 -21.08 6.40
N MET A 46 -3.34 -20.91 7.21
CA MET A 46 -3.81 -21.92 8.17
C MET A 46 -4.76 -22.95 7.55
N LYS A 47 -5.16 -22.81 6.29
CA LYS A 47 -5.99 -23.78 5.57
C LYS A 47 -5.11 -24.79 4.83
N ASP A 48 -5.38 -26.07 5.04
CA ASP A 48 -4.78 -27.18 4.29
C ASP A 48 -5.45 -27.36 2.91
N THR A 49 -5.38 -26.34 2.07
CA THR A 49 -5.81 -26.44 0.66
C THR A 49 -4.65 -26.12 -0.26
N VAL A 50 -4.60 -26.79 -1.42
CA VAL A 50 -3.50 -26.62 -2.40
C VAL A 50 -3.33 -25.16 -2.85
N ASN A 51 -4.42 -24.40 -2.88
CA ASN A 51 -4.44 -23.00 -3.31
C ASN A 51 -4.16 -22.00 -2.18
N SER A 52 -4.06 -22.44 -0.92
CA SER A 52 -4.02 -21.53 0.22
C SER A 52 -2.75 -20.67 0.27
N ILE A 53 -1.59 -21.29 0.02
CA ILE A 53 -0.28 -20.63 -0.03
C ILE A 53 -0.21 -19.59 -1.16
N PRO A 54 -0.47 -19.94 -2.44
CA PRO A 54 -0.43 -18.95 -3.52
C PRO A 54 -1.48 -17.86 -3.34
N ALA A 55 -2.69 -18.17 -2.87
CA ALA A 55 -3.70 -17.16 -2.56
C ALA A 55 -3.23 -16.18 -1.48
N ALA A 56 -2.63 -16.67 -0.40
CA ALA A 56 -2.10 -15.84 0.68
C ALA A 56 -0.97 -14.93 0.20
N ALA A 57 -0.07 -15.46 -0.63
CA ALA A 57 1.05 -14.72 -1.21
C ALA A 57 0.58 -13.62 -2.18
N LEU A 58 -0.37 -13.95 -3.07
CA LEU A 58 -0.94 -12.99 -4.03
C LEU A 58 -1.70 -11.87 -3.31
N LEU A 59 -2.59 -12.22 -2.38
CA LEU A 59 -3.40 -11.24 -1.65
C LEU A 59 -2.55 -10.38 -0.69
N GLY A 60 -1.74 -11.03 0.13
CA GLY A 60 -0.93 -10.38 1.16
C GLY A 60 0.24 -9.60 0.58
N GLY A 61 0.98 -10.24 -0.34
CA GLY A 61 2.08 -9.61 -1.06
C GLY A 61 1.60 -8.49 -1.99
N GLY A 62 0.50 -8.70 -2.73
CA GLY A 62 -0.09 -7.67 -3.58
C GLY A 62 -0.52 -6.44 -2.78
N THR A 63 -1.18 -6.62 -1.64
CA THR A 63 -1.58 -5.49 -0.78
C THR A 63 -0.38 -4.81 -0.12
N ALA A 64 0.65 -5.56 0.29
CA ALA A 64 1.87 -4.98 0.84
C ALA A 64 2.62 -4.14 -0.20
N LEU A 65 2.74 -4.63 -1.45
CA LEU A 65 3.33 -3.88 -2.56
C LEU A 65 2.52 -2.62 -2.91
N PHE A 66 1.19 -2.70 -2.83
CA PHE A 66 0.32 -1.54 -3.05
C PHE A 66 0.61 -0.42 -2.03
N VAL A 67 0.63 -0.76 -0.73
CA VAL A 67 0.96 0.20 0.32
C VAL A 67 2.39 0.72 0.21
N LEU A 68 3.33 -0.14 -0.18
CA LEU A 68 4.72 0.27 -0.42
C LEU A 68 4.82 1.27 -1.57
N SER A 69 4.10 1.04 -2.67
CA SER A 69 3.99 1.98 -3.79
C SER A 69 3.49 3.34 -3.30
N ASP A 70 2.37 3.38 -2.56
CA ASP A 70 1.85 4.65 -2.02
C ASP A 70 2.85 5.36 -1.10
N PHE A 71 3.63 4.61 -0.33
CA PHE A 71 4.70 5.17 0.49
C PHE A 71 5.84 5.76 -0.36
N ILE A 72 6.26 5.08 -1.42
CA ILE A 72 7.29 5.59 -2.35
C ILE A 72 6.80 6.85 -3.06
N LEU A 73 5.52 6.87 -3.49
CA LEU A 73 4.90 8.03 -4.11
C LEU A 73 4.93 9.23 -3.16
N LEU A 74 4.58 9.02 -1.89
CA LEU A 74 4.67 10.05 -0.85
C LEU A 74 6.09 10.59 -0.70
N LEU A 75 7.07 9.70 -0.57
CA LEU A 75 8.48 10.09 -0.45
C LEU A 75 8.98 10.80 -1.72
N SER A 76 8.50 10.41 -2.89
CA SER A 76 8.81 11.10 -4.14
C SER A 76 8.22 12.52 -4.17
N LEU A 77 7.02 12.73 -3.62
CA LEU A 77 6.38 14.05 -3.63
C LEU A 77 7.00 15.00 -2.59
N PHE A 78 7.44 14.49 -1.43
CA PHE A 78 7.86 15.33 -0.30
C PHE A 78 9.35 15.21 0.09
N GLY A 79 10.06 14.20 -0.43
CA GLY A 79 11.44 13.87 -0.07
C GLY A 79 12.51 14.83 -0.60
N GLY A 80 12.19 15.72 -1.54
CA GLY A 80 13.04 16.85 -1.96
C GLY A 80 14.37 16.49 -2.64
N LYS A 81 14.54 15.27 -3.17
CA LYS A 81 15.72 14.83 -3.94
C LYS A 81 15.32 14.34 -5.32
N ASP A 82 16.29 14.05 -6.19
CA ASP A 82 16.04 13.47 -7.53
C ASP A 82 15.16 12.21 -7.43
N THR A 83 13.95 12.32 -7.98
CA THR A 83 12.86 11.37 -7.78
C THR A 83 12.78 10.32 -8.87
N ARG A 84 13.64 10.37 -9.91
CA ARG A 84 13.49 9.53 -11.10
C ARG A 84 13.49 8.04 -10.77
N LEU A 85 14.40 7.59 -9.92
CA LEU A 85 14.46 6.20 -9.45
C LEU A 85 13.24 5.83 -8.59
N MET A 86 12.77 6.73 -7.74
CA MET A 86 11.60 6.51 -6.88
C MET A 86 10.32 6.40 -7.71
N LYS A 87 10.17 7.20 -8.76
CA LYS A 87 9.04 7.13 -9.70
C LYS A 87 9.00 5.80 -10.45
N ASN A 88 10.14 5.35 -10.96
CA ASN A 88 10.23 4.05 -11.63
C ASN A 88 9.92 2.90 -10.66
N PHE A 89 10.49 2.95 -9.45
CA PHE A 89 10.24 1.93 -8.43
C PHE A 89 8.77 1.91 -7.97
N ASN A 90 8.15 3.09 -7.81
CA ASN A 90 6.72 3.22 -7.58
C ASN A 90 5.90 2.55 -8.68
N LEU A 91 6.21 2.81 -9.95
CA LEU A 91 5.47 2.23 -11.07
C LEU A 91 5.57 0.69 -11.10
N ILE A 92 6.78 0.16 -10.86
CA ILE A 92 7.01 -1.29 -10.82
C ILE A 92 6.24 -1.93 -9.67
N THR A 93 6.35 -1.38 -8.46
CA THR A 93 5.67 -1.90 -7.27
C THR A 93 4.15 -1.80 -7.40
N TYR A 94 3.64 -0.70 -7.98
CA TYR A 94 2.22 -0.52 -8.28
C TYR A 94 1.71 -1.56 -9.29
N PHE A 95 2.41 -1.74 -10.41
CA PHE A 95 2.01 -2.70 -11.43
C PHE A 95 2.05 -4.14 -10.90
N ALA A 96 3.11 -4.51 -10.17
CA ALA A 96 3.21 -5.81 -9.54
C ALA A 96 2.08 -6.05 -8.53
N ALA A 97 1.74 -5.04 -7.71
CA ALA A 97 0.62 -5.12 -6.78
C ALA A 97 -0.70 -5.39 -7.51
N GLN A 98 -0.99 -4.65 -8.59
CA GLN A 98 -2.20 -4.83 -9.38
C GLN A 98 -2.29 -6.22 -10.00
N VAL A 99 -1.20 -6.71 -10.59
CA VAL A 99 -1.14 -8.06 -11.18
C VAL A 99 -1.38 -9.12 -10.10
N MET A 100 -0.72 -9.01 -8.94
CA MET A 100 -0.90 -9.96 -7.85
C MET A 100 -2.33 -9.97 -7.30
N LEU A 101 -2.93 -8.79 -7.10
CA LEU A 101 -4.31 -8.67 -6.64
C LEU A 101 -5.30 -9.20 -7.67
N ALA A 102 -5.07 -8.95 -8.97
CA ALA A 102 -5.91 -9.52 -10.04
C ALA A 102 -5.79 -11.05 -10.11
N CYS A 103 -4.56 -11.59 -10.04
CA CYS A 103 -4.34 -13.04 -10.00
C CYS A 103 -4.93 -13.68 -8.74
N SER A 104 -5.01 -12.95 -7.62
CA SER A 104 -5.62 -13.47 -6.39
C SER A 104 -7.07 -13.90 -6.61
N ILE A 105 -7.82 -13.22 -7.49
CA ILE A 105 -9.21 -13.55 -7.84
C ILE A 105 -9.35 -14.96 -8.44
N ILE A 106 -8.32 -15.44 -9.15
CA ILE A 106 -8.35 -16.74 -9.82
C ILE A 106 -8.09 -17.88 -8.82
N VAL A 107 -7.33 -17.61 -7.76
CA VAL A 107 -6.80 -18.63 -6.84
C VAL A 107 -7.58 -18.69 -5.52
N LEU A 108 -8.34 -17.63 -5.19
CA LEU A 108 -9.15 -17.50 -3.97
C LEU A 108 -10.47 -18.25 -3.97
#